data_AF-A0A519SMT9-F1
#
_entry.id   AF-A0A519SMT9-F1
#
_cell.length_a   1.000
_cell.length_b   1.000
_cell.length_c   1.000
_cell.angle_alpha   90.00
_cell.angle_beta   90.00
_cell.angle_gamma   90.00
#
_symmetry.space_group_name_H-M   'P 1'
#
loop_
_entity.id
_entity.type
_entity.pdbx_description
1 polymer ?
#
loop_
_entity_poly.entity_id
_entity_poly.type
_entity_poly.pdbx_seq_one_letter_code
_entity_poly.pdbx_strand_id
1 'polypeptide(L)'
;KLFTMMIEVTKLVFKLKPDVIITTGAAPGLVGLLAGKLIGAQTIWIDSIANVQKISLSGRIALLFSDQVYTQWPDLATPKILYKGNVLS
;
A
#
# COMPACT_ATOMS: atom_id res chain seq x y z
N LYS A 1 -13.90 -4.50 15.74
CA LYS A 1 -14.19 -3.98 14.37
C LYS A 1 -12.95 -3.99 13.48
N LEU A 2 -11.90 -3.22 13.78
CA LEU A 2 -10.68 -3.19 12.95
C LEU A 2 -9.96 -4.54 12.83
N PHE A 3 -9.80 -5.27 13.93
CA PHE A 3 -9.19 -6.62 13.92
C PHE A 3 -9.94 -7.59 13.02
N THR A 4 -11.28 -7.56 13.04
CA THR A 4 -12.13 -8.35 12.15
C THR A 4 -11.85 -8.04 10.68
N MET A 5 -11.71 -6.76 10.32
CA MET A 5 -11.35 -6.37 8.95
C MET A 5 -10.00 -6.92 8.52
N MET A 6 -8.99 -6.90 9.41
CA MET A 6 -7.67 -7.47 9.09
C MET A 6 -7.77 -8.97 8.78
N ILE A 7 -8.56 -9.71 9.57
CA ILE A 7 -8.79 -11.15 9.35
C ILE A 7 -9.51 -11.38 8.02
N GLU A 8 -10.57 -10.62 7.73
CA GLU A 8 -11.36 -10.77 6.50
C GLU A 8 -10.53 -10.46 5.26
N VAL A 9 -9.76 -9.37 5.27
CA VAL A 9 -8.85 -9.02 4.18
C VAL A 9 -7.84 -10.13 3.95
N THR A 10 -7.22 -10.64 5.01
CA THR A 10 -6.25 -11.75 4.91
C THR A 10 -6.89 -12.97 4.27
N LYS A 11 -8.08 -13.40 4.76
CA LYS A 11 -8.82 -14.55 4.21
C LYS A 11 -9.15 -14.34 2.73
N LEU A 12 -9.55 -13.14 2.34
CA LEU A 12 -9.84 -12.79 0.95
C LEU A 12 -8.60 -12.92 0.07
N VAL A 13 -7.45 -12.43 0.50
CA VAL A 13 -6.20 -12.52 -0.27
C VAL A 13 -5.80 -13.97 -0.52
N PHE A 14 -5.80 -14.83 0.51
CA PHE A 14 -5.47 -16.25 0.33
C PHE A 14 -6.50 -17.01 -0.50
N LYS A 15 -7.78 -16.60 -0.46
CA LYS A 15 -8.85 -17.22 -1.26
C LYS A 15 -8.80 -16.81 -2.72
N LEU A 16 -8.60 -15.53 -3.00
CA LEU A 16 -8.61 -14.99 -4.37
C LEU A 16 -7.28 -15.17 -5.09
N LYS A 17 -6.17 -15.29 -4.35
CA LYS A 17 -4.80 -15.41 -4.89
C LYS A 17 -4.51 -14.36 -5.98
N PRO A 18 -4.63 -13.06 -5.66
CA PRO A 18 -4.40 -12.01 -6.64
C PRO A 18 -2.95 -12.02 -7.14
N ASP A 19 -2.75 -11.70 -8.42
CA ASP A 19 -1.41 -11.47 -8.97
C ASP A 19 -0.82 -10.13 -8.49
N VAL A 20 -1.68 -9.14 -8.26
CA VAL A 20 -1.30 -7.78 -7.82
C VAL A 20 -2.27 -7.26 -6.77
N ILE A 21 -1.75 -6.60 -5.73
CA ILE A 21 -2.52 -5.86 -4.73
C ILE A 21 -2.06 -4.41 -4.72
N ILE A 22 -3.00 -3.49 -4.91
CA ILE A 22 -2.77 -2.05 -4.87
C ILE A 22 -3.64 -1.44 -3.78
N THR A 23 -3.08 -0.56 -2.95
CA THR A 23 -3.86 0.12 -1.92
C THR A 23 -3.37 1.54 -1.62
N THR A 24 -4.32 2.43 -1.32
CA THR A 24 -4.10 3.73 -0.67
C THR A 24 -4.44 3.71 0.82
N GLY A 25 -4.83 2.53 1.34
CA GLY A 25 -5.58 2.39 2.57
C GLY A 25 -4.76 2.47 3.86
N ALA A 26 -5.45 2.42 4.99
CA ALA A 26 -4.83 2.41 6.34
C ALA A 26 -4.38 0.99 6.75
N ALA A 27 -4.37 0.68 8.06
CA ALA A 27 -3.89 -0.59 8.61
C ALA A 27 -4.41 -1.88 7.90
N PRO A 28 -5.69 -2.02 7.50
CA PRO A 28 -6.14 -3.22 6.78
C PRO A 28 -5.49 -3.37 5.38
N GLY A 29 -5.19 -2.27 4.70
CA GLY A 29 -4.49 -2.27 3.42
C GLY A 29 -3.06 -2.81 3.57
N LEU A 30 -2.34 -2.41 4.63
CA LEU A 30 -1.03 -2.97 4.96
C LEU A 30 -1.08 -4.48 5.19
N VAL A 31 -2.10 -4.97 5.91
CA VAL A 31 -2.28 -6.41 6.13
C VAL A 31 -2.57 -7.13 4.82
N GLY A 32 -3.37 -6.53 3.93
CA GLY A 32 -3.62 -7.07 2.59
C GLY A 32 -2.34 -7.18 1.75
N LEU A 33 -1.51 -6.15 1.75
CA LEU A 33 -0.20 -6.19 1.07
C LEU A 33 0.71 -7.25 1.68
N LEU A 34 0.80 -7.35 3.01
CA LEU A 34 1.61 -8.37 3.66
C LEU A 34 1.13 -9.79 3.28
N ALA A 35 -0.17 -10.03 3.32
CA ALA A 35 -0.76 -11.30 2.90
C ALA A 35 -0.47 -11.60 1.42
N GLY A 36 -0.56 -10.59 0.55
CA GLY A 36 -0.21 -10.71 -0.87
C GLY A 36 1.25 -11.10 -1.07
N LYS A 37 2.15 -10.43 -0.36
CA LYS A 37 3.58 -10.73 -0.41
C LYS A 37 3.90 -12.16 -0.01
N LEU A 38 3.21 -12.69 1.01
CA LEU A 38 3.39 -14.08 1.46
C LEU A 38 2.98 -15.11 0.41
N ILE A 39 2.08 -14.76 -0.52
CA ILE A 39 1.65 -15.64 -1.62
C ILE A 39 2.33 -15.30 -2.96
N GLY A 40 3.31 -14.38 -2.97
CA GLY A 40 4.05 -13.99 -4.16
C GLY A 40 3.35 -12.96 -5.06
N ALA A 41 2.28 -12.32 -4.60
CA ALA A 41 1.63 -11.24 -5.33
C ALA A 41 2.51 -9.99 -5.39
N GLN A 42 2.44 -9.24 -6.49
CA GLN A 42 3.04 -7.91 -6.56
C GLN A 42 2.28 -6.94 -5.64
N THR A 43 3.01 -6.20 -4.81
CA THR A 43 2.46 -5.33 -3.77
C THR A 43 2.78 -3.87 -4.04
N ILE A 44 1.74 -3.03 -4.15
CA ILE A 44 1.88 -1.61 -4.48
C ILE A 44 1.16 -0.76 -3.44
N TRP A 45 1.90 0.16 -2.84
CA TRP A 45 1.37 1.22 -1.99
C TRP A 45 1.27 2.52 -2.78
N ILE A 46 0.14 3.23 -2.66
CA ILE A 46 -0.02 4.60 -3.15
C ILE A 46 -0.32 5.48 -1.95
N ASP A 47 0.59 6.38 -1.58
CA ASP A 47 0.36 7.22 -0.42
C ASP A 47 -0.79 8.20 -0.66
N SER A 48 -1.57 8.46 0.40
CA SER A 48 -2.78 9.28 0.28
C SER A 48 -2.46 10.69 -0.22
N ILE A 49 -3.31 11.20 -1.11
CA ILE A 49 -3.19 12.55 -1.66
C ILE A 49 -3.17 13.62 -0.57
N ALA A 50 -3.82 13.36 0.58
CA ALA A 50 -3.88 14.29 1.70
C ALA A 50 -2.51 14.53 2.37
N ASN A 51 -1.53 13.66 2.15
CA ASN A 51 -0.21 13.74 2.78
C ASN A 51 0.77 14.57 1.95
N VAL A 52 0.59 15.89 1.95
CA VAL A 52 1.40 16.83 1.14
C VAL A 52 2.84 16.98 1.66
N GLN A 53 3.04 16.90 2.99
CA GLN A 53 4.31 17.27 3.62
C GLN A 53 5.22 16.09 3.96
N LYS A 54 4.65 14.88 4.14
CA LYS A 54 5.41 13.68 4.50
C LYS A 54 4.62 12.43 4.19
N ILE A 55 5.32 11.36 3.83
CA ILE A 55 4.70 10.04 3.65
C ILE A 55 4.01 9.57 4.93
N SER A 56 2.81 9.02 4.81
CA SER A 56 2.02 8.56 5.94
C SER A 56 2.76 7.53 6.80
N LEU A 57 2.34 7.36 8.07
CA LEU A 57 2.91 6.30 8.91
C LEU A 57 2.77 4.93 8.24
N SER A 58 1.59 4.64 7.68
CA SER A 58 1.37 3.39 6.99
C SER A 58 2.19 3.28 5.71
N GLY A 59 2.39 4.36 4.94
CA GLY A 59 3.27 4.37 3.77
C GLY A 59 4.73 4.12 4.13
N ARG A 60 5.20 4.64 5.27
CA ARG A 60 6.55 4.32 5.78
C ARG A 60 6.68 2.85 6.20
N ILE A 61 5.63 2.25 6.73
CA ILE A 61 5.60 0.82 7.06
C ILE A 61 5.55 -0.01 5.76
N ALA A 62 4.72 0.40 4.79
CA ALA A 62 4.61 -0.23 3.49
C ALA A 62 5.96 -0.25 2.75
N LEU A 63 6.76 0.81 2.89
CA LEU A 63 8.10 0.91 2.31
C LEU A 63 9.06 -0.21 2.72
N LEU A 64 8.81 -0.84 3.87
CA LEU A 64 9.67 -1.92 4.37
C LEU A 64 9.48 -3.22 3.58
N PHE A 65 8.32 -3.41 2.94
CA PHE A 65 7.99 -4.70 2.33
C PHE A 65 7.21 -4.61 1.02
N SER A 66 6.64 -3.48 0.62
CA SER A 66 5.95 -3.36 -0.67
C SER A 66 6.96 -3.35 -1.80
N ASP A 67 6.62 -3.94 -2.94
CA ASP A 67 7.50 -3.94 -4.11
C ASP A 67 7.61 -2.54 -4.71
N GLN A 68 6.54 -1.75 -4.64
CA GLN A 68 6.54 -0.35 -5.07
C GLN A 68 5.76 0.54 -4.10
N VAL A 69 6.27 1.75 -3.90
CA VAL A 69 5.61 2.82 -3.13
C VAL A 69 5.56 4.07 -3.99
N TYR A 70 4.35 4.63 -4.14
CA TYR A 70 4.10 5.81 -4.95
C TYR A 70 3.67 7.01 -4.10
N THR A 71 4.08 8.20 -4.53
CA THR A 71 3.62 9.49 -4.02
C THR A 71 3.09 10.36 -5.14
N GLN A 72 2.17 11.27 -4.79
CA GLN A 72 1.60 12.27 -5.68
C GLN A 72 2.29 13.64 -5.55
N TRP A 73 3.27 13.75 -4.65
CA TRP A 73 4.00 14.99 -4.37
C TRP A 73 5.48 14.83 -4.75
N PRO A 74 6.01 15.63 -5.70
CA PRO A 74 7.40 15.50 -6.16
C PRO A 74 8.43 15.59 -5.02
N ASP A 75 8.20 16.48 -4.05
CA ASP A 75 9.12 16.73 -2.93
C ASP A 75 9.22 15.54 -1.96
N LEU A 76 8.27 14.60 -2.03
CA LEU A 76 8.28 13.37 -1.23
C LEU A 76 8.93 12.19 -1.94
N ALA A 77 9.35 12.37 -3.19
CA ALA A 77 10.00 11.33 -3.96
C ALA A 77 11.39 11.00 -3.38
N THR A 78 11.72 9.71 -3.40
CA THR A 78 13.05 9.21 -3.01
C THR A 78 13.41 8.04 -3.94
N PRO A 79 14.64 7.50 -3.92
CA PRO A 79 14.97 6.29 -4.69
C PRO A 79 14.05 5.09 -4.41
N LYS A 80 13.39 5.05 -3.24
CA LYS A 80 12.44 4.00 -2.86
C LYS A 80 10.97 4.42 -3.00
N ILE A 81 10.68 5.71 -3.23
CA ILE A 81 9.33 6.27 -3.29
C ILE A 81 9.19 7.03 -4.60
N LEU A 82 8.40 6.48 -5.50
CA LEU A 82 8.32 6.96 -6.86
C LEU A 82 7.22 8.03 -6.98
N TYR A 83 7.57 9.21 -7.49
CA TYR A 83 6.56 10.19 -7.88
C TYR A 83 5.89 9.76 -9.19
N LYS A 84 4.56 9.72 -9.22
CA LYS A 84 3.77 9.41 -10.42
C LYS A 84 2.62 10.38 -10.70
N GLY A 85 2.65 11.57 -10.11
CA GLY A 85 1.66 12.64 -10.34
C GLY A 85 0.29 12.35 -9.74
N ASN A 86 -0.66 13.25 -9.99
CA ASN A 86 -2.05 13.09 -9.59
C ASN A 86 -2.77 12.16 -10.58
N VAL A 87 -3.29 11.04 -10.08
CA VAL A 87 -4.04 10.06 -10.90
C VAL A 87 -5.46 10.55 -11.21
N LEU A 88 -5.95 11.53 -10.45
CA LEU A 88 -7.22 12.22 -10.69
C LEU A 88 -6.93 13.61 -11.24
N SER A 89 -6.87 13.73 -12.56
CA SER A 89 -6.86 14.99 -13.29
C SER A 89 -8.28 15.44 -13.62
#